data_AF-A0A329UH01-F1
#
_entry.id   AF-A0A329UH01-F1
#
_cell.length_a   1.000
_cell.length_b   1.000
_cell.length_c   1.000
_cell.angle_alpha   90.00
_cell.angle_beta   90.00
_cell.angle_gamma   90.00
#
_symmetry.space_group_name_H-M   'P 1'
#
loop_
_entity.id
_entity.type
_entity.pdbx_description
1 polymer ?
#
loop_
_entity_poly.entity_id
_entity_poly.type
_entity_poly.pdbx_seq_one_letter_code
_entity_poly.pdbx_strand_id
1 'polypeptide(L)'
;MFCRLKVRSYVLAANVAGTLKVAPLQILKFPVVLPHKVLDAEKFNLRFSDASEITEIADKLRWYRYQKGLRQRDAADYAGIDRSTYIHYEEAGRDFYPKEHMEKLAELFEVPLEDLLDDYNLFLLRGQGAQIKAIRQRLGLTQKAYAAQLGVPLQKFKRWEQGSVQIFKST
;
A
#
# COMPACT_ATOMS: atom_id res chain seq x y z
N MET A 1 -25.16 37.69 0.79
CA MET A 1 -26.09 36.77 0.10
C MET A 1 -25.29 35.70 -0.60
N PHE A 2 -25.59 34.43 -0.34
CA PHE A 2 -24.98 33.29 -1.02
C PHE A 2 -25.89 32.87 -2.18
N CYS A 3 -25.36 32.88 -3.40
CA CYS A 3 -26.14 32.64 -4.61
C CYS A 3 -25.50 31.50 -5.42
N ARG A 4 -26.34 30.55 -5.85
CA ARG A 4 -25.94 29.53 -6.82
C ARG A 4 -26.29 30.04 -8.22
N LEU A 5 -25.29 30.17 -9.09
CA LEU A 5 -25.48 30.68 -10.46
C LEU A 5 -25.80 29.55 -11.45
N LYS A 6 -25.05 28.45 -11.40
CA LYS A 6 -25.18 27.25 -12.26
C LYS A 6 -24.77 25.98 -11.51
N VAL A 7 -24.75 24.83 -12.18
CA VAL A 7 -24.26 23.56 -11.59
C VAL A 7 -22.82 23.75 -11.10
N ARG A 8 -22.60 23.62 -9.79
CA ARG A 8 -21.30 23.78 -9.10
C ARG A 8 -20.67 25.19 -9.15
N SER A 9 -21.40 26.24 -9.52
CA SER A 9 -20.91 27.63 -9.49
C SER A 9 -21.65 28.45 -8.42
N TYR A 10 -20.89 28.97 -7.45
CA TYR A 10 -21.41 29.73 -6.31
C TYR A 10 -20.75 31.11 -6.25
N VAL A 11 -21.50 32.10 -5.81
CA VAL A 11 -21.00 33.47 -5.62
C VAL A 11 -21.46 34.00 -4.27
N LEU A 12 -20.57 34.71 -3.60
CA LEU A 12 -20.86 35.46 -2.40
C LEU A 12 -21.03 36.93 -2.80
N ALA A 13 -22.22 37.46 -2.60
CA ALA A 13 -22.58 38.83 -2.96
C ALA A 13 -22.88 39.65 -1.71
N ALA A 14 -22.34 40.85 -1.60
CA ALA A 14 -22.64 41.79 -0.52
C ALA A 14 -22.90 43.17 -1.11
N ASN A 15 -23.97 43.82 -0.64
CA ASN A 15 -24.20 45.23 -0.95
C ASN A 15 -23.54 46.07 0.14
N VAL A 16 -22.54 46.86 -0.23
CA VAL A 16 -21.85 47.78 0.68
C VAL A 16 -22.03 49.18 0.12
N ALA A 17 -22.79 50.01 0.83
CA ALA A 17 -23.07 51.40 0.46
C ALA A 17 -23.55 51.58 -1.00
N GLY A 18 -24.47 50.73 -1.46
CA GLY A 18 -25.04 50.81 -2.82
C GLY A 18 -24.17 50.15 -3.90
N THR A 19 -22.95 49.70 -3.57
CA THR A 19 -22.08 48.96 -4.49
C THR A 19 -22.21 47.46 -4.23
N LEU A 20 -22.58 46.72 -5.27
CA LEU A 20 -22.63 45.26 -5.22
C LEU A 20 -21.22 44.69 -5.39
N LYS A 21 -20.66 44.14 -4.30
CA LYS A 21 -19.42 43.37 -4.33
C LYS A 21 -19.74 41.89 -4.50
N VAL A 22 -19.11 41.25 -5.48
CA VAL A 22 -19.26 39.81 -5.76
C VAL A 22 -17.91 39.13 -5.70
N ALA A 23 -17.85 37.96 -5.07
CA ALA A 23 -16.68 37.09 -5.04
C ALA A 23 -17.04 35.69 -5.53
N PRO A 24 -16.30 35.12 -6.50
CA PRO A 24 -16.50 33.73 -6.91
C PRO A 24 -16.15 32.79 -5.76
N LEU A 25 -17.03 31.82 -5.50
CA LEU A 25 -16.84 30.82 -4.46
C LEU A 25 -16.69 29.43 -5.08
N GLN A 26 -15.55 28.79 -4.81
CA GLN A 26 -15.30 27.41 -5.17
C GLN A 26 -15.60 26.51 -3.97
N ILE A 27 -16.65 25.69 -4.07
CA ILE A 27 -16.94 24.67 -3.05
C ILE A 27 -16.18 23.41 -3.41
N LEU A 28 -15.10 23.15 -2.69
CA LEU A 28 -14.36 21.91 -2.79
C LEU A 28 -15.21 20.79 -2.18
N LYS A 29 -15.53 19.77 -2.98
CA LYS A 29 -16.11 18.52 -2.49
C LYS A 29 -14.95 17.57 -2.25
N PHE A 30 -14.72 17.25 -0.99
CA PHE A 30 -13.83 16.16 -0.60
C PHE A 30 -14.69 15.05 0.03
N PRO A 31 -14.36 13.78 -0.20
CA PRO A 31 -15.00 12.70 0.51
C PRO A 31 -14.74 12.89 2.00
N VAL A 32 -15.81 13.03 2.79
CA VAL A 32 -15.70 12.97 4.25
C VAL A 32 -15.58 11.51 4.61
N VAL A 33 -14.36 11.00 4.54
CA VAL A 33 -14.04 9.68 5.06
C VAL A 33 -14.00 9.83 6.57
N LEU A 34 -14.96 9.24 7.31
CA LEU A 34 -15.04 9.32 8.77
C LEU A 34 -14.06 8.33 9.40
N PRO A 35 -12.86 8.74 9.84
CA PRO A 35 -11.93 7.82 10.46
C PRO A 35 -12.36 7.62 11.92
N HIS A 36 -12.34 6.37 12.40
CA HIS A 36 -12.64 6.05 13.80
C HIS A 36 -11.66 6.72 14.80
N LYS A 37 -10.49 7.16 14.31
CA LYS A 37 -9.55 8.05 14.99
C LYS A 37 -9.14 9.16 14.03
N VAL A 38 -10.00 10.18 13.93
CA VAL A 38 -9.84 11.34 13.05
C VAL A 38 -8.40 11.88 13.10
N LEU A 39 -7.84 12.02 14.31
CA LEU A 39 -6.52 12.58 14.54
C LEU A 39 -5.35 11.76 13.96
N ASP A 40 -5.41 10.42 14.05
CA ASP A 40 -4.32 9.55 13.60
C ASP A 40 -4.32 9.44 12.07
N ALA A 41 -5.51 9.34 11.48
CA ALA A 41 -5.68 9.35 10.03
C ALA A 41 -5.32 10.73 9.43
N GLU A 42 -5.71 11.83 10.08
CA GLU A 42 -5.34 13.18 9.67
C GLU A 42 -3.84 13.41 9.70
N LYS A 43 -3.17 13.07 10.82
CA LYS A 43 -1.71 13.18 10.93
C LYS A 43 -0.98 12.34 9.86
N PHE A 44 -1.51 11.16 9.56
CA PHE A 44 -0.93 10.27 8.56
C PHE A 44 -1.15 10.78 7.13
N ASN A 45 -2.36 11.24 6.80
CA ASN A 45 -2.70 11.79 5.48
C ASN A 45 -2.00 13.12 5.19
N LEU A 46 -1.69 13.92 6.23
CA LEU A 46 -0.88 15.12 6.07
C LEU A 46 0.60 14.80 5.78
N ARG A 47 1.07 13.61 6.13
CA ARG A 47 2.46 13.18 5.93
C ARG A 47 2.71 12.65 4.52
N PHE A 48 1.72 11.99 3.92
CA PHE A 48 1.84 11.38 2.60
C PHE A 48 0.73 11.87 1.68
N SER A 49 1.12 12.59 0.64
CA SER A 49 0.18 13.14 -0.34
C SER A 49 -0.24 12.12 -1.39
N ASP A 50 0.64 11.15 -1.67
CA ASP A 50 0.45 10.06 -2.62
C ASP A 50 0.95 8.72 -2.01
N ALA A 51 0.30 7.61 -2.37
CA ALA A 51 0.71 6.27 -1.93
C ALA A 51 2.11 5.87 -2.45
N SER A 52 2.55 6.44 -3.56
CA SER A 52 3.88 6.21 -4.14
C SER A 52 5.03 6.76 -3.28
N GLU A 53 4.75 7.73 -2.40
CA GLU A 53 5.72 8.26 -1.43
C GLU A 53 5.95 7.30 -0.26
N ILE A 54 5.09 6.28 -0.13
CA ILE A 54 5.10 5.34 0.98
C ILE A 54 5.93 4.11 0.61
N THR A 55 7.04 3.90 1.33
CA THR A 55 7.93 2.76 1.11
C THR A 55 7.49 1.51 1.86
N GLU A 56 6.96 1.67 3.07
CA GLU A 56 6.57 0.57 3.95
C GLU A 56 5.18 0.02 3.58
N ILE A 57 5.06 -1.30 3.40
CA ILE A 57 3.77 -1.97 3.11
C ILE A 57 2.76 -1.66 4.22
N ALA A 58 3.19 -1.68 5.48
CA ALA A 58 2.35 -1.40 6.63
C ALA A 58 1.71 0.00 6.56
N ASP A 59 2.49 0.99 6.11
CA ASP A 59 2.03 2.36 5.92
C ASP A 59 1.09 2.45 4.70
N LYS A 60 1.36 1.71 3.61
CA LYS A 60 0.46 1.62 2.43
C LYS A 60 -0.90 1.04 2.80
N LEU A 61 -0.92 -0.04 3.58
CA LEU A 61 -2.16 -0.67 4.07
C LEU A 61 -2.97 0.32 4.91
N ARG A 62 -2.32 1.06 5.81
CA ARG A 62 -2.98 2.12 6.59
C ARG A 62 -3.55 3.21 5.69
N TRP A 63 -2.78 3.66 4.69
CA TRP A 63 -3.18 4.69 3.75
C TRP A 63 -4.45 4.29 2.98
N TYR A 64 -4.44 3.13 2.31
CA TYR A 64 -5.58 2.65 1.53
C TYR A 64 -6.81 2.40 2.41
N ARG A 65 -6.60 1.83 3.59
CA ARG A 65 -7.69 1.64 4.56
C ARG A 65 -8.32 2.98 4.96
N TYR A 66 -7.51 4.01 5.19
CA TYR A 66 -8.01 5.35 5.49
C TYR A 66 -8.72 6.00 4.31
N GLN A 67 -8.24 5.83 3.07
CA GLN A 67 -8.93 6.36 1.88
C GLN A 67 -10.31 5.72 1.69
N LYS A 68 -10.45 4.43 2.01
CA LYS A 68 -11.72 3.69 1.94
C LYS A 68 -12.59 3.85 3.20
N GLY A 69 -12.11 4.49 4.26
CA GLY A 69 -12.86 4.70 5.51
C GLY A 69 -13.12 3.44 6.32
N LEU A 70 -12.28 2.43 6.13
CA LEU A 70 -12.48 1.10 6.71
C LEU A 70 -11.86 0.99 8.10
N ARG A 71 -12.49 0.20 8.96
CA ARG A 71 -11.90 -0.25 10.22
C ARG A 71 -10.96 -1.41 9.93
N GLN A 72 -10.00 -1.63 10.83
CA GLN A 72 -9.15 -2.83 10.78
C GLN A 72 -9.98 -4.12 10.78
N ARG A 73 -11.13 -4.11 11.47
CA ARG A 73 -12.06 -5.24 11.48
C ARG A 73 -12.68 -5.48 10.11
N ASP A 74 -13.12 -4.42 9.42
CA ASP A 74 -13.75 -4.55 8.10
C ASP A 74 -12.77 -5.14 7.07
N ALA A 75 -11.51 -4.68 7.10
CA ALA A 75 -10.45 -5.22 6.24
C ALA A 75 -10.09 -6.68 6.58
N ALA A 76 -10.05 -7.03 7.87
CA ALA A 76 -9.81 -8.39 8.32
C ALA A 76 -10.95 -9.34 7.91
N ASP A 77 -12.20 -8.91 8.11
CA ASP A 77 -13.39 -9.67 7.77
C ASP A 77 -13.46 -9.93 6.25
N TYR A 78 -13.12 -8.93 5.42
CA TYR A 78 -13.04 -9.10 3.96
C TYR A 78 -11.93 -10.09 3.54
N ALA A 79 -10.74 -9.96 4.12
CA ALA A 79 -9.63 -10.87 3.85
C ALA A 79 -9.86 -12.29 4.42
N GLY A 80 -10.85 -12.46 5.31
CA GLY A 80 -11.12 -13.73 5.99
C GLY A 80 -10.04 -14.10 6.99
N ILE A 81 -9.43 -13.10 7.64
CA ILE A 81 -8.36 -13.27 8.63
C ILE A 81 -8.81 -12.73 9.99
N ASP A 82 -8.14 -13.16 11.06
CA ASP A 82 -8.40 -12.58 12.37
C ASP A 82 -7.97 -11.11 12.41
N ARG A 83 -8.72 -10.29 13.15
CA ARG A 83 -8.42 -8.87 13.35
C ARG A 83 -7.01 -8.68 13.91
N SER A 84 -6.55 -9.54 14.82
CA SER A 84 -5.18 -9.46 15.35
C SER A 84 -4.12 -9.62 14.25
N THR A 85 -4.37 -10.50 13.28
CA THR A 85 -3.48 -10.72 12.14
C THR A 85 -3.39 -9.46 11.28
N TYR A 86 -4.52 -8.79 11.04
CA TYR A 86 -4.55 -7.54 10.30
C TYR A 86 -3.87 -6.39 11.06
N ILE A 87 -4.03 -6.31 12.39
CA ILE A 87 -3.31 -5.31 13.22
C ILE A 87 -1.80 -5.44 12.98
N HIS A 88 -1.27 -6.67 13.02
CA HIS A 88 0.13 -6.94 12.75
C HIS A 88 0.54 -6.71 11.29
N TYR A 89 -0.38 -6.55 10.34
CA TYR A 89 -0.03 -6.10 8.98
C TYR A 89 0.19 -4.59 8.91
N GLU A 90 -0.45 -3.83 9.79
CA GLU A 90 -0.28 -2.38 9.86
C GLU A 90 0.90 -1.96 10.75
N GLU A 91 1.52 -2.90 11.46
CA GLU A 91 2.72 -2.66 12.27
C GLU A 91 3.98 -2.61 11.39
N ALA A 92 4.84 -1.64 11.67
CA ALA A 92 6.13 -1.51 11.00
C ALA A 92 7.07 -2.67 11.34
N GLY A 93 7.97 -3.01 10.40
CA GLY A 93 8.99 -4.04 10.62
C GLY A 93 8.55 -5.47 10.31
N ARG A 94 7.38 -5.65 9.68
CA ARG A 94 6.96 -6.97 9.20
C ARG A 94 7.53 -7.27 7.82
N ASP A 95 8.24 -8.38 7.72
CA ASP A 95 8.90 -8.77 6.48
C ASP A 95 8.01 -9.56 5.51
N PHE A 96 7.03 -10.30 6.03
CA PHE A 96 6.27 -11.27 5.24
C PHE A 96 4.75 -11.11 5.34
N TYR A 97 4.14 -11.14 4.16
CA TYR A 97 2.70 -11.09 3.96
C TYR A 97 2.26 -12.27 3.07
N PRO A 98 1.35 -13.14 3.55
CA PRO A 98 0.82 -14.22 2.73
C PRO A 98 0.13 -13.70 1.47
N LYS A 99 0.48 -14.29 0.31
CA LYS A 99 -0.06 -13.92 -1.00
C LYS A 99 -1.59 -13.84 -1.01
N GLU A 100 -2.24 -14.88 -0.50
CA GLU A 100 -3.71 -14.99 -0.48
C GLU A 100 -4.38 -13.82 0.26
N HIS A 101 -3.75 -13.32 1.31
CA HIS A 101 -4.29 -12.21 2.09
C HIS A 101 -4.07 -10.88 1.35
N MET A 102 -2.91 -10.72 0.73
CA MET A 102 -2.57 -9.50 -0.02
C MET A 102 -3.42 -9.36 -1.29
N GLU A 103 -3.75 -10.47 -1.96
CA GLU A 103 -4.67 -10.47 -3.11
C GLU A 103 -6.06 -9.95 -2.73
N LYS A 104 -6.62 -10.44 -1.61
CA LYS A 104 -7.91 -9.94 -1.11
C LYS A 104 -7.86 -8.49 -0.67
N LEU A 105 -6.77 -8.06 -0.03
CA LEU A 105 -6.63 -6.65 0.37
C LEU A 105 -6.43 -5.73 -0.83
N ALA A 106 -5.68 -6.16 -1.84
CA ALA A 106 -5.54 -5.43 -3.10
C ALA A 106 -6.89 -5.26 -3.80
N GLU A 107 -7.72 -6.32 -3.83
CA GLU A 107 -9.09 -6.27 -4.32
C GLU A 107 -9.96 -5.28 -3.51
N LEU A 108 -9.94 -5.37 -2.17
CA LEU A 108 -10.67 -4.47 -1.27
C LEU A 108 -10.31 -2.99 -1.49
N PHE A 109 -9.03 -2.73 -1.75
CA PHE A 109 -8.52 -1.37 -1.96
C PHE A 109 -8.65 -0.91 -3.41
N GLU A 110 -9.03 -1.80 -4.33
CA GLU A 110 -9.11 -1.58 -5.78
C GLU A 110 -7.77 -1.11 -6.37
N VAL A 111 -6.68 -1.73 -5.95
CA VAL A 111 -5.33 -1.44 -6.44
C VAL A 111 -4.61 -2.68 -6.96
N PRO A 112 -3.69 -2.55 -7.91
CA PRO A 112 -2.82 -3.65 -8.31
C PRO A 112 -2.04 -4.20 -7.12
N LEU A 113 -1.90 -5.52 -7.06
CA LEU A 113 -1.14 -6.19 -5.99
C LEU A 113 0.33 -5.73 -5.99
N GLU A 114 0.87 -5.42 -7.17
CA GLU A 114 2.22 -4.93 -7.36
C GLU A 114 2.46 -3.58 -6.69
N ASP A 115 1.44 -2.72 -6.64
CA ASP A 115 1.54 -1.39 -6.02
C ASP A 115 1.42 -1.48 -4.50
N LEU A 116 0.81 -2.55 -3.99
CA LEU A 116 0.63 -2.78 -2.56
C LEU A 116 1.91 -3.34 -1.91
N LEU A 117 2.65 -4.19 -2.63
CA LEU A 117 3.82 -4.90 -2.12
C LEU A 117 5.13 -4.11 -2.31
N ASP A 118 6.16 -4.51 -1.57
CA ASP A 118 7.54 -4.08 -1.79
C ASP A 118 8.27 -5.04 -2.74
N ASP A 119 9.45 -4.64 -3.21
CA ASP A 119 10.26 -5.44 -4.14
C ASP A 119 10.55 -6.85 -3.61
N TYR A 120 10.72 -6.99 -2.29
CA TYR A 120 10.98 -8.27 -1.65
C TYR A 120 9.75 -9.19 -1.65
N ASN A 121 8.57 -8.70 -1.27
CA ASN A 121 7.35 -9.50 -1.30
C ASN A 121 6.93 -9.80 -2.74
N LEU A 122 7.21 -8.91 -3.70
CA LEU A 122 7.06 -9.20 -5.14
C LEU A 122 8.01 -10.28 -5.63
N PHE A 123 9.25 -10.28 -5.14
CA PHE A 123 10.21 -11.34 -5.41
C PHE A 123 9.72 -12.69 -4.88
N LEU A 124 9.11 -12.74 -3.68
CA LEU A 124 8.47 -13.96 -3.18
C LEU A 124 7.27 -14.37 -4.04
N LEU A 125 6.39 -13.41 -4.38
CA LEU A 125 5.17 -13.61 -5.16
C LEU A 125 5.45 -14.23 -6.53
N ARG A 126 6.46 -13.72 -7.24
CA ARG A 126 6.86 -14.17 -8.58
C ARG A 126 7.63 -15.49 -8.59
N GLY A 127 7.83 -16.11 -7.43
CA GLY A 127 8.57 -17.34 -7.29
C GLY A 127 10.08 -17.09 -7.20
N GLN A 128 10.56 -16.87 -5.98
CA GLN A 128 11.98 -16.63 -5.68
C GLN A 128 12.93 -17.67 -6.31
N GLY A 129 12.61 -18.96 -6.23
CA GLY A 129 13.46 -20.05 -6.72
C GLY A 129 13.63 -20.04 -8.25
N ALA A 130 12.55 -19.73 -8.97
CA ALA A 130 12.59 -19.60 -10.42
C ALA A 130 13.41 -18.38 -10.85
N GLN A 131 13.25 -17.25 -10.16
CA GLN A 131 13.98 -16.02 -10.46
C GLN A 131 15.49 -16.18 -10.25
N ILE A 132 15.93 -16.70 -9.08
CA ILE A 132 17.37 -16.90 -8.83
C ILE A 132 17.98 -17.93 -9.80
N LYS A 133 17.21 -18.95 -10.19
CA LYS A 133 17.63 -19.95 -11.17
C LYS A 133 17.81 -19.35 -12.55
N ALA A 134 16.88 -18.49 -12.97
CA ALA A 134 16.97 -17.78 -14.24
C ALA A 134 18.18 -16.84 -14.29
N ILE A 135 18.44 -16.09 -13.20
CA ILE A 135 19.62 -15.23 -13.08
C ILE A 135 20.90 -16.07 -13.18
N ARG A 136 21.00 -17.16 -12.42
CA ARG A 136 22.16 -18.06 -12.46
C ARG A 136 22.40 -18.61 -13.86
N GLN A 137 21.34 -19.07 -14.54
CA GLN A 137 21.44 -19.61 -15.89
C GLN A 137 21.87 -18.55 -16.90
N ARG A 138 21.37 -17.31 -16.78
CA ARG A 138 21.79 -16.17 -17.61
C ARG A 138 23.27 -15.84 -17.43
N LEU A 139 23.80 -16.01 -16.23
CA LEU A 139 25.23 -15.83 -15.93
C LEU A 139 26.09 -17.03 -16.36
N GLY A 140 25.51 -18.13 -16.82
CA GLY A 140 26.24 -19.35 -17.20
C GLY A 140 26.89 -20.07 -16.01
N LEU A 141 26.43 -19.82 -14.78
CA LEU A 141 27.07 -20.33 -13.57
C LEU A 141 26.50 -21.68 -13.10
N THR A 142 27.36 -22.51 -12.54
CA THR A 142 26.93 -23.69 -11.78
C THR A 142 26.30 -23.28 -10.45
N GLN A 143 25.47 -24.15 -9.87
CA GLN A 143 24.90 -23.91 -8.53
C GLN A 143 25.99 -23.67 -7.47
N LYS A 144 27.12 -24.38 -7.56
CA LYS A 144 28.25 -24.24 -6.63
C LYS A 144 28.94 -22.88 -6.77
N ALA A 145 29.21 -22.44 -8.00
CA ALA A 145 29.85 -21.15 -8.24
C ALA A 145 28.97 -19.98 -7.80
N TYR A 146 27.67 -20.02 -8.13
CA TYR A 146 26.74 -18.96 -7.75
C TYR A 146 26.46 -18.92 -6.24
N ALA A 147 26.35 -20.08 -5.58
CA ALA A 147 26.24 -20.15 -4.13
C ALA A 147 27.49 -19.57 -3.42
N ALA A 148 28.69 -19.85 -3.95
CA ALA A 148 29.93 -19.27 -3.44
C ALA A 148 29.98 -17.74 -3.63
N GLN A 149 29.49 -17.22 -4.75
CA GLN A 149 29.39 -15.78 -5.01
C GLN A 149 28.42 -15.08 -4.05
N LEU A 150 27.32 -15.74 -3.69
CA LEU A 150 26.36 -15.22 -2.71
C LEU A 150 26.81 -15.42 -1.24
N GLY A 151 27.92 -16.12 -0.99
CA GLY A 151 28.36 -16.45 0.36
C GLY A 151 27.46 -17.46 1.09
N VAL A 152 26.65 -18.22 0.36
CA VAL A 152 25.64 -19.13 0.91
C VAL A 152 26.07 -20.59 0.73
N PRO A 153 25.86 -21.48 1.72
CA PRO A 153 26.14 -22.90 1.55
C PRO A 153 25.36 -23.51 0.38
N LEU A 154 26.02 -24.34 -0.43
CA LEU A 154 25.43 -24.98 -1.62
C LEU A 154 24.09 -25.67 -1.33
N GLN A 155 23.96 -26.35 -0.19
CA GLN A 155 22.73 -27.05 0.18
C GLN A 155 21.57 -26.09 0.46
N LYS A 156 21.85 -24.92 1.06
CA LYS A 156 20.85 -23.87 1.29
C LYS A 156 20.40 -23.28 -0.05
N PHE A 157 21.35 -22.98 -0.94
CA PHE A 157 21.05 -22.49 -2.29
C PHE A 157 20.19 -23.48 -3.11
N LYS A 158 20.49 -24.78 -3.05
CA LYS A 158 19.67 -25.80 -3.71
C LYS A 158 18.22 -25.79 -3.24
N ARG A 159 17.98 -25.66 -1.94
CA ARG A 159 16.63 -25.56 -1.37
C ARG A 159 15.90 -24.29 -1.79
N TRP A 160 16.62 -23.19 -1.99
CA TRP A 160 16.05 -21.96 -2.54
C TRP A 160 15.60 -22.15 -4.00
N GLU A 161 16.44 -22.72 -4.87
CA GLU A 161 16.05 -22.98 -6.26
C GLU A 161 14.88 -23.96 -6.39
N GLN A 162 14.78 -24.91 -5.46
CA GLN A 162 13.67 -25.86 -5.37
C GLN A 162 12.39 -25.22 -4.79
N GLY A 163 12.46 -24.00 -4.26
CA GLY A 163 11.35 -23.34 -3.59
C GLY A 163 10.98 -23.93 -2.22
N SER A 164 11.82 -24.82 -1.67
CA SER A 164 11.56 -25.49 -0.39
C SER A 164 11.85 -24.61 0.84
N VAL A 165 12.66 -23.56 0.68
CA VAL A 165 13.02 -22.64 1.76
C VAL A 165 12.91 -21.21 1.27
N GLN A 166 12.27 -20.34 2.06
CA GLN A 166 12.15 -18.91 1.80
C GLN A 166 13.50 -18.18 1.98
N ILE A 167 13.78 -17.21 1.13
CA ILE A 167 14.89 -16.27 1.28
C ILE A 167 14.41 -15.13 2.17
N PHE A 168 15.15 -14.82 3.23
CA PHE A 168 14.82 -13.73 4.15
C PHE A 168 15.61 -12.47 3.79
N LYS A 169 15.07 -11.29 4.09
CA LYS A 169 15.75 -9.98 3.86
C LYS A 169 17.12 -9.88 4.55
N SER A 170 17.34 -10.64 5.62
CA SER A 170 18.58 -10.66 6.39
C SER A 170 19.67 -11.58 5.83
N THR A 171 19.42 -12.31 4.74
CA THR A 171 20.40 -13.22 4.14
C THR A 171 21.32 -12.49 3.16
#